data_AF-A0A7W0IQ66-F1
#
_entry.id   AF-A0A7W0IQ66-F1
#
_cell.length_a   1.000
_cell.length_b   1.000
_cell.length_c   1.000
_cell.angle_alpha   90.00
_cell.angle_beta   90.00
_cell.angle_gamma   90.00
#
_symmetry.space_group_name_H-M   'P 1'
#
loop_
_entity.id
_entity.type
_entity.pdbx_description
1 polymer ?
#
loop_
_entity_poly.entity_id
_entity_poly.type
_entity_poly.pdbx_seq_one_letter_code
_entity_poly.pdbx_strand_id
1 'polypeptide(L)'
;MSGSTGQNQVIRVRADETKISRHYLLVVLQSQSVREYLKRNAVGTAGSMPKINQGIVERVPIPLPPLVTQQQIVSEIEAEQALVNANRELITRFEKKIQVPLARVWGEETGHGEKQ
;
A
#
# COMPACT_ATOMS: atom_id res chain seq x y z
N MET A 1 -11.79 31.44 8.05
CA MET A 1 -11.40 30.02 8.22
C MET A 1 -10.76 29.54 6.92
N SER A 2 -9.43 29.56 6.84
CA SER A 2 -8.71 29.16 5.61
C SER A 2 -8.43 27.66 5.68
N GLY A 3 -9.13 26.88 4.85
CA GLY A 3 -8.88 25.45 4.70
C GLY A 3 -7.55 25.25 3.99
N SER A 4 -6.55 24.68 4.68
CA SER A 4 -5.32 24.24 4.05
C SER A 4 -5.61 23.00 3.20
N THR A 5 -5.95 23.21 1.92
CA THR A 5 -6.00 22.13 0.93
C THR A 5 -4.61 21.52 0.83
N GLY A 6 -4.42 20.32 1.40
CA GLY A 6 -3.20 19.56 1.26
C GLY A 6 -2.97 19.27 -0.22
N GLN A 7 -1.97 19.91 -0.82
CA GLN A 7 -1.59 19.63 -2.19
C GLN A 7 -1.05 18.19 -2.26
N ASN A 8 -1.75 17.31 -2.96
CA ASN A 8 -1.25 15.96 -3.24
C ASN A 8 -0.15 16.04 -4.30
N GLN A 9 1.11 15.94 -3.88
CA GLN A 9 2.24 15.94 -4.81
C GLN A 9 2.59 14.51 -5.21
N VAL A 10 2.41 14.20 -6.49
CA VAL A 10 2.76 12.91 -7.08
C VAL A 10 4.04 13.08 -7.90
N ILE A 11 5.08 12.33 -7.55
CA ILE A 11 6.34 12.27 -8.31
C ILE A 11 6.33 10.98 -9.13
N ARG A 12 6.50 11.08 -10.44
CA ARG A 12 6.57 9.92 -11.33
C ARG A 12 8.02 9.52 -11.56
N VAL A 13 8.37 8.30 -11.15
CA VAL A 13 9.69 7.70 -11.37
C VAL A 13 9.63 6.79 -12.61
N ARG A 14 10.67 6.84 -13.45
CA ARG A 14 10.86 5.93 -14.59
C ARG A 14 12.15 5.13 -14.39
N ALA A 15 12.05 3.82 -14.48
CA ALA A 15 13.19 2.92 -14.36
C ALA A 15 13.92 2.78 -15.72
N ASP A 16 15.25 2.69 -15.66
CA ASP A 16 16.08 2.14 -16.73
C ASP A 16 16.05 0.61 -16.60
N GLU A 17 15.22 -0.05 -17.40
CA GLU A 17 14.96 -1.50 -17.32
C GLU A 17 16.18 -2.35 -17.67
N THR A 18 17.24 -1.76 -18.23
CA THR A 18 18.52 -2.45 -18.45
C THR A 18 19.29 -2.68 -17.15
N LYS A 19 18.96 -1.93 -16.08
CA LYS A 19 19.66 -1.95 -14.79
C LYS A 19 18.77 -2.38 -13.64
N ILE A 20 17.51 -1.98 -13.66
CA ILE A 20 16.59 -2.23 -12.55
C ILE A 20 15.19 -2.58 -13.06
N SER A 21 14.65 -3.70 -12.58
CA SER A 21 13.28 -4.08 -12.88
C SER A 21 12.28 -3.18 -12.15
N ARG A 22 11.13 -2.91 -12.78
CA ARG A 22 10.08 -2.06 -12.19
C ARG A 22 9.54 -2.61 -10.87
N HIS A 23 9.36 -3.94 -10.79
CA HIS A 23 8.87 -4.62 -9.59
C HIS A 23 9.87 -4.52 -8.44
N TYR A 24 11.16 -4.73 -8.71
CA TYR A 24 12.20 -4.57 -7.69
C TYR A 24 12.29 -3.12 -7.20
N LEU A 25 12.26 -2.14 -8.12
CA LEU A 25 12.24 -0.72 -7.74
C LEU A 25 11.05 -0.40 -6.83
N LEU A 26 9.86 -0.94 -7.11
CA LEU A 26 8.68 -0.75 -6.27
C LEU A 26 8.91 -1.30 -4.85
N VAL A 27 9.44 -2.52 -4.73
CA VAL A 27 9.78 -3.14 -3.45
C VAL A 27 10.78 -2.28 -2.67
N VAL A 28 11.86 -1.83 -3.33
CA VAL A 28 12.88 -0.98 -2.69
C VAL A 28 12.28 0.33 -2.19
N LEU A 29 11.47 1.01 -3.01
CA LEU A 29 10.83 2.28 -2.64
C LEU A 29 9.87 2.13 -1.44
N GLN A 30 9.30 0.94 -1.25
CA GLN A 30 8.43 0.62 -0.12
C GLN A 30 9.20 0.18 1.13
N SER A 31 10.50 -0.11 1.02
CA SER A 31 11.33 -0.59 2.12
C SER A 31 11.46 0.43 3.25
N GLN A 32 11.71 -0.06 4.46
CA GLN A 32 11.92 0.77 5.65
C GLN A 32 13.09 1.76 5.44
N SER A 33 14.19 1.30 4.82
CA SER A 33 15.37 2.13 4.58
C SER A 33 15.06 3.38 3.74
N VAL A 34 14.29 3.23 2.66
CA VAL A 34 13.86 4.35 1.80
C VAL A 34 12.86 5.23 2.54
N ARG A 35 11.88 4.64 3.25
CA ARG A 35 10.91 5.42 4.05
C ARG A 35 11.61 6.29 5.09
N GLU A 36 12.62 5.77 5.77
CA GLU A 36 13.40 6.52 6.74
C GLU A 36 14.27 7.60 6.08
N TYR A 37 14.92 7.28 4.95
CA TYR A 37 15.66 8.27 4.19
C TYR A 37 14.76 9.46 3.81
N LEU A 38 13.57 9.19 3.27
CA LEU A 38 12.62 10.22 2.88
C LEU A 38 12.15 11.03 4.09
N LYS A 39 11.85 10.38 5.23
CA LYS A 39 11.47 11.08 6.47
C LYS A 39 12.58 11.99 7.00
N ARG A 40 13.83 11.52 7.00
CA ARG A 40 14.99 12.28 7.49
C ARG A 40 15.32 13.48 6.61
N ASN A 41 15.09 13.37 5.31
CA ASN A 41 15.43 14.42 4.34
C ASN A 41 14.23 15.29 3.93
N ALA A 42 13.03 15.01 4.46
CA ALA A 42 11.84 15.81 4.18
C ALA A 42 12.05 17.27 4.63
N VAL A 43 11.58 18.21 3.81
CA VAL A 43 11.70 19.64 4.10
C VAL A 43 10.42 20.17 4.74
N GLY A 44 10.58 21.09 5.69
CA GLY A 44 9.48 21.69 6.44
C GLY A 44 9.96 22.06 7.85
N THR A 45 9.46 23.17 8.40
CA THR A 45 9.74 23.57 9.79
C THR A 45 8.98 22.70 10.78
N ALA A 46 9.50 22.58 12.01
CA ALA A 46 8.79 21.92 13.11
C ALA A 46 7.37 22.51 13.24
N GLY A 47 6.34 21.67 13.08
CA GLY A 47 4.93 22.07 13.07
C GLY A 47 4.28 22.17 11.68
N SER A 48 5.03 22.02 10.59
CA SER A 48 4.50 21.95 9.22
C SER A 48 4.49 20.51 8.69
N MET A 49 3.57 20.22 7.76
CA MET A 49 3.48 18.92 7.09
C MET A 49 4.78 18.66 6.30
N PRO A 50 5.55 17.59 6.60
CA PRO A 50 6.80 17.30 5.90
C PRO A 50 6.57 17.16 4.40
N LYS A 51 7.39 17.83 3.58
CA LYS A 51 7.31 17.78 2.12
C LYS A 51 8.49 17.00 1.56
N ILE A 52 8.19 16.08 0.65
CA ILE A 52 9.17 15.35 -0.17
C ILE A 52 9.14 15.99 -1.57
N ASN A 53 10.26 16.58 -1.99
CA ASN A 53 10.42 17.15 -3.32
C ASN A 53 11.20 16.20 -4.23
N GLN A 54 11.24 16.50 -5.54
CA GLN A 54 11.93 15.68 -6.54
C GLN A 54 13.42 15.47 -6.23
N GLY A 55 14.13 16.51 -5.77
CA GLY A 55 15.56 16.42 -5.46
C GLY A 55 15.88 15.46 -4.31
N ILE A 56 14.97 15.30 -3.35
CA ILE A 56 15.10 14.27 -2.30
C ILE A 56 14.92 12.87 -2.90
N VAL A 57 13.93 12.69 -3.78
CA VAL A 57 13.65 11.40 -4.43
C VAL A 57 14.82 10.96 -5.30
N GLU A 58 15.45 11.87 -6.04
CA GLU A 58 16.61 11.60 -6.90
C GLU A 58 17.87 11.15 -6.14
N ARG A 59 17.95 11.47 -4.84
CA ARG A 59 19.09 11.13 -3.98
C ARG A 59 18.87 9.89 -3.12
N VAL A 60 17.70 9.26 -3.21
CA VAL A 60 17.41 8.01 -2.50
C VAL A 60 18.45 6.95 -2.91
N PRO A 61 19.20 6.39 -1.95
CA PRO A 61 20.12 5.29 -2.25
C PRO A 61 19.33 4.05 -2.66
N ILE A 62 19.56 3.56 -3.89
CA ILE A 62 18.93 2.37 -4.43
C ILE A 62 19.97 1.25 -4.55
N PRO A 63 19.82 0.10 -3.87
CA PRO A 63 20.65 -1.07 -4.12
C PRO A 63 20.42 -1.59 -5.54
N LEU A 64 21.50 -1.93 -6.25
CA LEU A 64 21.45 -2.41 -7.64
C LEU A 64 22.16 -3.76 -7.77
N PRO A 65 21.61 -4.85 -7.21
CA PRO A 65 22.13 -6.19 -7.46
C PRO A 65 21.87 -6.61 -8.93
N PRO A 66 22.49 -7.70 -9.42
CA PRO A 66 22.22 -8.23 -10.75
C PRO A 66 20.73 -8.51 -10.99
N LEU A 67 20.27 -8.37 -12.24
CA LEU A 67 18.84 -8.51 -12.59
C LEU A 67 18.23 -9.85 -12.14
N VAL A 68 19.00 -10.94 -12.19
CA VAL A 68 18.57 -12.27 -11.71
C VAL A 68 18.26 -12.23 -10.21
N THR A 69 19.12 -11.62 -9.41
CA THR A 69 18.89 -11.45 -7.97
C THR A 69 17.70 -10.55 -7.68
N GLN A 70 17.51 -9.48 -8.48
CA GLN A 70 16.31 -8.65 -8.36
C GLN A 70 15.02 -9.45 -8.59
N GLN A 71 15.01 -10.32 -9.59
CA GLN A 71 13.86 -11.20 -9.91
C GLN A 71 13.59 -12.21 -8.79
N GLN A 72 14.64 -12.82 -8.22
CA GLN A 72 14.50 -13.74 -7.09
C GLN A 72 13.84 -13.07 -5.88
N ILE A 73 14.35 -11.90 -5.49
CA ILE A 73 13.79 -11.12 -4.37
C ILE A 73 12.31 -10.78 -4.61
N VAL A 74 11.97 -10.35 -5.83
CA VAL A 74 10.57 -10.05 -6.18
C VAL A 74 9.71 -11.30 -6.09
N SER A 75 10.16 -12.44 -6.62
CA SER A 75 9.43 -13.69 -6.59
C SER A 75 9.14 -14.18 -5.17
N GLU A 76 10.11 -14.05 -4.26
CA GLU A 76 9.92 -14.40 -2.85
C GLU A 76 8.85 -13.53 -2.19
N ILE A 77 8.90 -12.21 -2.43
CA ILE A 77 7.94 -11.27 -1.87
C ILE A 77 6.53 -11.48 -2.44
N GLU A 78 6.43 -11.75 -3.74
CA GLU A 78 5.14 -12.04 -4.39
C GLU A 78 4.49 -13.32 -3.86
N ALA A 79 5.29 -14.36 -3.59
CA ALA A 79 4.80 -15.58 -2.97
C ALA A 79 4.20 -15.31 -1.58
N GLU A 80 4.89 -14.55 -0.73
CA GLU A 80 4.38 -14.16 0.58
C GLU A 80 3.13 -13.28 0.49
N GLN A 81 3.12 -12.33 -0.46
CA GLN A 81 1.97 -11.46 -0.68
C GLN A 81 0.74 -12.23 -1.14
N ALA A 82 0.92 -13.30 -1.94
CA ALA A 82 -0.15 -14.19 -2.34
C ALA A 82 -0.78 -14.91 -1.12
N LEU A 83 0.04 -15.41 -0.19
CA LEU A 83 -0.44 -16.03 1.05
C LEU A 83 -1.23 -15.03 1.91
N VAL A 84 -0.71 -13.82 2.08
CA VAL A 84 -1.41 -12.75 2.84
C VAL A 84 -2.76 -12.41 2.19
N ASN A 85 -2.80 -12.31 0.86
CA ASN A 85 -4.03 -11.99 0.15
C ASN A 85 -5.07 -13.10 0.26
N ALA A 86 -4.67 -14.36 0.14
CA ALA A 86 -5.55 -15.51 0.35
C ALA A 86 -6.13 -15.51 1.77
N ASN A 87 -5.31 -15.22 2.79
CA ASN A 87 -5.78 -15.13 4.17
C ASN A 87 -6.78 -13.98 4.39
N ARG A 88 -6.54 -12.80 3.79
CA ARG A 88 -7.50 -11.69 3.84
C ARG A 88 -8.83 -12.07 3.20
N GLU A 89 -8.80 -12.76 2.07
CA GLU A 89 -10.02 -13.24 1.42
C GLU A 89 -10.78 -14.25 2.29
N LEU A 90 -10.06 -15.17 2.96
CA LEU A 90 -10.65 -16.10 3.91
C LEU A 90 -11.35 -15.36 5.07
N ILE A 91 -10.72 -14.35 5.65
CA ILE A 91 -11.32 -13.52 6.71
C ILE A 91 -12.62 -12.88 6.21
N THR A 92 -12.60 -12.23 5.04
CA THR A 92 -13.79 -11.61 4.45
C THR A 92 -14.91 -12.63 4.19
N ARG A 93 -14.55 -13.85 3.75
CA ARG A 93 -15.53 -14.93 3.55
C ARG A 93 -16.14 -15.39 4.88
N PHE A 94 -15.35 -15.49 5.94
CA PHE A 94 -15.84 -15.87 7.26
C PHE A 94 -16.73 -14.80 7.88
N GLU A 95 -16.36 -13.52 7.76
CA GLU A 95 -17.20 -12.40 8.21
C GLU A 95 -18.60 -12.47 7.57
N LYS A 96 -18.66 -12.64 6.24
CA LYS A 96 -19.94 -12.83 5.52
C LYS A 96 -20.73 -14.03 6.02
N LYS A 97 -20.06 -15.16 6.27
CA LYS A 97 -20.71 -16.38 6.79
C LYS A 97 -21.24 -16.22 8.21
N ILE A 98 -20.62 -15.37 9.04
CA ILE A 98 -21.09 -15.08 10.39
C ILE A 98 -22.32 -14.17 10.35
N GLN A 99 -22.35 -13.19 9.45
CA GLN A 99 -23.48 -12.27 9.29
C GLN A 99 -24.79 -12.99 8.93
N VAL A 100 -24.73 -14.07 8.14
CA VAL A 100 -25.93 -14.80 7.68
C VAL A 100 -26.72 -15.46 8.83
N PRO A 101 -26.13 -16.29 9.71
CA PRO A 101 -26.81 -16.80 10.89
C PRO A 101 -27.25 -15.71 11.86
N LEU A 102 -26.45 -14.66 12.02
CA LEU A 102 -26.78 -13.53 12.90
C LEU A 102 -28.05 -12.81 12.43
N ALA A 103 -28.17 -12.50 11.13
CA ALA A 103 -29.38 -11.92 10.55
C ALA A 103 -30.62 -12.82 10.77
N ARG A 104 -30.44 -14.14 10.68
CA ARG A 104 -31.50 -15.13 10.98
C ARG A 104 -31.93 -15.11 12.45
N VAL A 105 -30.99 -14.99 13.39
CA VAL A 105 -31.27 -14.97 14.84
C VAL A 105 -31.92 -13.64 15.26
N TRP A 106 -31.48 -12.53 14.68
CA TRP A 106 -32.00 -11.19 14.98
C TRP A 106 -33.28 -10.82 14.22
N GLY A 107 -33.80 -11.69 13.35
CA GLY A 107 -35.14 -11.53 12.78
C GLY A 107 -35.26 -10.39 11.75
N GLU A 108 -34.15 -10.00 11.10
CA GLU A 108 -34.21 -8.98 10.02
C GLU A 108 -34.93 -9.48 8.75
N GLU A 109 -35.42 -10.73 8.75
CA GLU A 109 -36.46 -11.22 7.84
C GLU A 109 -37.75 -11.57 8.58
N THR A 110 -38.43 -10.58 9.18
CA THR A 110 -39.86 -10.71 9.46
C THR A 110 -40.64 -9.44 9.09
N GLY A 111 -41.23 -9.49 7.89
CA GLY A 111 -42.65 -9.18 7.67
C GLY A 111 -43.06 -7.72 7.53
N HIS A 112 -43.23 -7.26 6.29
CA HIS A 112 -44.35 -6.37 5.91
C HIS A 112 -44.99 -6.90 4.62
N GLY A 113 -45.60 -8.08 4.72
CA GLY A 113 -46.64 -8.54 3.81
C GLY A 113 -48.00 -8.28 4.46
N GLU A 114 -48.79 -7.43 3.81
CA GLU A 114 -50.26 -7.37 3.76
C GLU A 114 -51.08 -7.63 5.02
N LYS A 115 -51.85 -6.62 5.43
CA LYS A 115 -53.24 -6.82 5.87
C LYS A 115 -54.16 -5.82 5.19
N GLN A 116 -55.24 -6.40 4.66
CA GLN A 116 -56.38 -5.83 3.96
C GLN A 116 -57.17 -4.85 4.83
#